data_AF-A0A420HM16-F1
#
_entry.id   AF-A0A420HM16-F1
#
_cell.length_a   1.000
_cell.length_b   1.000
_cell.length_c   1.000
_cell.angle_alpha   90.00
_cell.angle_beta   90.00
_cell.angle_gamma   90.00
#
_symmetry.space_group_name_H-M   'P 1'
#
loop_
_entity.id
_entity.type
_entity.pdbx_description
1 polymer ?
#
loop_
_entity_poly.entity_id
_entity_poly.type
_entity_poly.pdbx_seq_one_letter_code
_entity_poly.pdbx_strand_id
1 'polypeptide(L)'
;MYLKMNKKPKPSFPFSYSTMETKNPAHIHETESIPSRSLVRRVKKHCARYWWIYLLVSSICLLNIILCLIYIIMPSMAQQNIDNSYLLSTDMRLEKPTSHSITLTQTVLLYTKTHFIPVLKPFKASLYIVNNGTYSTVPMSTVRFPRIRALHPVSSSTIENVVLEFKNDASLNEVTKFSTLILTQEVVTMVMIGNGKMQLGALPEINVQYNQSISFRGLNGLQGFNVTDVKVNLKAGVGEPNMSGLAMLYNPSLLTVEMGNVTFALSTVTAGVVGTSLIENMTLRPGNNRFVMKSFVDEKKIAQSMNAVTGMVTLMIKGNSSIYNGQHLPFYENAFALHQLVLSLNIPAVLANV
;
A
#
# COMPACT_ATOMS: atom_id res chain seq x y z
N MET A 1 -43.93 -53.88 -4.20
CA MET A 1 -45.17 -54.43 -4.79
C MET A 1 -44.77 -55.27 -5.99
N TYR A 2 -45.06 -56.57 -5.99
CA TYR A 2 -44.78 -57.47 -7.12
C TYR A 2 -45.76 -57.22 -8.26
N LEU A 3 -45.32 -57.39 -9.51
CA LEU A 3 -46.17 -57.89 -10.60
C LEU A 3 -45.33 -58.75 -11.55
N LYS A 4 -45.96 -59.82 -12.05
CA LYS A 4 -45.35 -60.99 -12.71
C LYS A 4 -46.33 -61.48 -13.77
N MET A 5 -45.86 -62.33 -14.68
CA MET A 5 -46.64 -63.04 -15.72
C MET A 5 -46.91 -62.18 -16.98
N ASN A 6 -47.05 -62.75 -18.18
CA ASN A 6 -47.51 -64.11 -18.47
C ASN A 6 -46.80 -64.85 -19.63
N LYS A 7 -46.95 -66.19 -19.66
CA LYS A 7 -46.46 -67.14 -20.68
C LYS A 7 -47.60 -67.60 -21.61
N LYS A 8 -47.22 -68.21 -22.75
CA LYS A 8 -47.76 -69.45 -23.40
C LYS A 8 -48.02 -69.26 -24.92
N PRO A 9 -48.19 -70.34 -25.74
CA PRO A 9 -47.91 -71.78 -25.51
C PRO A 9 -47.04 -72.45 -26.62
N LYS A 10 -46.79 -73.77 -26.50
CA LYS A 10 -46.32 -74.68 -27.56
C LYS A 10 -47.49 -75.54 -28.09
N PRO A 11 -47.48 -75.96 -29.38
CA PRO A 11 -48.02 -77.24 -29.88
C PRO A 11 -46.92 -78.35 -29.89
N SER A 12 -47.23 -79.60 -30.27
CA SER A 12 -46.32 -80.73 -29.95
C SER A 12 -46.45 -82.04 -30.79
N PHE A 13 -45.30 -82.63 -31.18
CA PHE A 13 -45.08 -84.04 -31.61
C PHE A 13 -45.73 -84.48 -32.97
N PRO A 14 -45.43 -85.68 -33.56
CA PRO A 14 -44.51 -86.79 -33.16
C PRO A 14 -43.58 -87.41 -34.25
N PHE A 15 -42.72 -88.35 -33.83
CA PHE A 15 -42.13 -89.57 -34.48
C PHE A 15 -41.98 -89.72 -36.02
N SER A 16 -40.81 -90.19 -36.50
CA SER A 16 -40.57 -91.61 -36.94
C SER A 16 -39.10 -91.88 -37.38
N TYR A 17 -38.76 -93.13 -37.70
CA TYR A 17 -37.43 -93.78 -37.74
C TYR A 17 -36.69 -93.78 -39.11
N SER A 18 -35.34 -93.86 -39.04
CA SER A 18 -34.35 -94.61 -39.89
C SER A 18 -34.40 -94.52 -41.44
N THR A 19 -33.39 -94.87 -42.25
CA THR A 19 -32.09 -95.58 -42.06
C THR A 19 -31.06 -95.14 -43.15
N MET A 20 -29.83 -95.65 -43.07
CA MET A 20 -28.63 -95.41 -43.91
C MET A 20 -28.80 -95.57 -45.45
N GLU A 21 -28.02 -94.83 -46.27
CA GLU A 21 -26.91 -95.38 -47.09
C GLU A 21 -26.13 -94.34 -47.97
N THR A 22 -24.81 -94.23 -47.70
CA THR A 22 -23.66 -94.37 -48.63
C THR A 22 -23.57 -93.66 -50.01
N LYS A 23 -22.81 -92.53 -50.13
CA LYS A 23 -21.52 -92.44 -50.90
C LYS A 23 -20.83 -91.04 -50.93
N ASN A 24 -19.62 -91.01 -50.35
CA ASN A 24 -18.37 -90.24 -50.63
C ASN A 24 -18.25 -89.31 -51.89
N PRO A 25 -17.29 -88.34 -51.91
CA PRO A 25 -17.07 -87.22 -50.98
C PRO A 25 -16.82 -85.86 -51.67
N ALA A 26 -16.97 -84.75 -50.93
CA ALA A 26 -16.33 -83.47 -51.24
C ALA A 26 -15.88 -82.79 -49.93
N HIS A 27 -14.58 -82.51 -49.81
CA HIS A 27 -13.98 -81.88 -48.63
C HIS A 27 -13.95 -80.34 -48.77
N ILE A 28 -13.72 -79.66 -47.62
CA ILE A 28 -13.33 -78.23 -47.48
C ILE A 28 -14.49 -77.23 -47.67
N HIS A 29 -14.82 -76.29 -46.77
CA HIS A 29 -14.29 -75.90 -45.45
C HIS A 29 -15.45 -75.51 -44.52
N GLU A 30 -15.39 -75.89 -43.23
CA GLU A 30 -16.31 -75.37 -42.20
C GLU A 30 -15.70 -74.13 -41.53
N THR A 31 -16.39 -72.98 -41.62
CA THR A 31 -15.92 -71.71 -41.01
C THR A 31 -16.44 -71.59 -39.58
N GLU A 32 -15.70 -72.15 -38.63
CA GLU A 32 -15.98 -72.05 -37.19
C GLU A 32 -15.89 -70.59 -36.71
N SER A 33 -16.98 -70.05 -36.15
CA SER A 33 -17.04 -68.66 -35.72
C SER A 33 -16.45 -68.46 -34.31
N ILE A 34 -15.16 -68.10 -34.24
CA ILE A 34 -14.43 -67.89 -32.98
C ILE A 34 -14.98 -66.67 -32.20
N PRO A 35 -15.41 -66.79 -30.92
CA PRO A 35 -15.79 -65.64 -30.11
C PRO A 35 -14.55 -64.84 -29.68
N SER A 36 -14.62 -63.51 -29.81
CA SER A 36 -13.50 -62.56 -29.65
C SER A 36 -13.01 -62.36 -28.19
N ARG A 37 -12.56 -63.42 -27.53
CA ARG A 37 -12.03 -63.41 -26.14
C ARG A 37 -10.49 -63.36 -26.03
N SER A 38 -9.76 -63.12 -27.12
CA SER A 38 -8.29 -63.25 -27.17
C SER A 38 -7.51 -62.02 -26.67
N LEU A 39 -8.00 -60.79 -26.91
CA LEU A 39 -7.27 -59.56 -26.61
C LEU A 39 -7.21 -59.24 -25.11
N VAL A 40 -8.36 -59.28 -24.42
CA VAL A 40 -8.47 -58.91 -22.99
C VAL A 40 -7.56 -59.78 -22.10
N ARG A 41 -7.47 -61.09 -22.38
CA ARG A 41 -6.62 -62.03 -21.61
C ARG A 41 -5.13 -61.82 -21.88
N ARG A 42 -4.74 -61.34 -23.08
CA ARG A 42 -3.37 -60.98 -23.43
C ARG A 42 -2.95 -59.66 -22.78
N VAL A 43 -3.79 -58.62 -22.85
CA VAL A 43 -3.57 -57.33 -22.18
C VAL A 43 -3.40 -57.52 -20.68
N LYS A 44 -4.28 -58.31 -20.03
CA LYS A 44 -4.17 -58.58 -18.58
C LYS A 44 -2.86 -59.27 -18.18
N LYS A 45 -2.32 -60.17 -19.01
CA LYS A 45 -0.97 -60.77 -18.80
C LYS A 45 0.17 -59.79 -19.11
N HIS A 46 0.01 -58.91 -20.10
CA HIS A 46 1.02 -57.93 -20.47
C HIS A 46 1.17 -56.85 -19.39
N CYS A 47 0.07 -56.26 -18.93
CA CYS A 47 0.08 -55.32 -17.81
C CYS A 47 0.62 -55.98 -16.53
N ALA A 48 0.27 -57.23 -16.22
CA ALA A 48 0.84 -57.93 -15.06
C ALA A 48 2.36 -58.18 -15.17
N ARG A 49 2.92 -58.28 -16.38
CA ARG A 49 4.37 -58.51 -16.61
C ARG A 49 5.19 -57.22 -16.65
N TYR A 50 4.59 -56.11 -17.10
CA TYR A 50 5.28 -54.82 -17.32
C TYR A 50 4.69 -53.65 -16.52
N TRP A 51 3.87 -53.93 -15.51
CA TRP A 51 3.27 -52.91 -14.61
C TRP A 51 4.29 -51.91 -14.07
N TRP A 52 5.49 -52.38 -13.71
CA TRP A 52 6.59 -51.56 -13.22
C TRP A 52 7.10 -50.54 -14.27
N ILE A 53 7.04 -50.85 -15.57
CA ILE A 53 7.38 -49.90 -16.64
C ILE A 53 6.31 -48.81 -16.72
N TYR A 54 5.03 -49.18 -16.68
CA TYR A 54 3.94 -48.20 -16.69
C TYR A 54 3.96 -47.31 -15.44
N LEU A 55 4.29 -47.88 -14.27
CA LEU A 55 4.51 -47.13 -13.02
C LEU A 55 5.69 -46.16 -13.17
N LEU A 56 6.83 -46.62 -13.69
CA LEU A 56 8.02 -45.79 -13.89
C LEU A 56 7.77 -44.64 -14.88
N VAL A 57 7.13 -44.91 -16.03
CA VAL A 57 6.74 -43.88 -17.01
C VAL A 57 5.73 -42.91 -16.41
N SER A 58 4.71 -43.40 -15.69
CA SER A 58 3.73 -42.57 -15.00
C SER A 58 4.39 -41.67 -13.94
N SER A 59 5.36 -42.20 -13.20
CA SER A 59 6.14 -41.44 -12.21
C SER A 59 7.01 -40.36 -12.87
N ILE A 60 7.61 -40.64 -14.02
CA ILE A 60 8.38 -39.64 -14.79
C ILE A 60 7.45 -38.55 -15.34
N CYS A 61 6.28 -38.91 -15.89
CA CYS A 61 5.29 -37.93 -16.33
C CYS A 61 4.79 -37.07 -15.17
N LEU A 62 4.47 -37.67 -14.02
CA LEU A 62 4.05 -36.95 -12.81
C LEU A 62 5.15 -36.00 -12.30
N LEU A 63 6.40 -36.45 -12.27
CA LEU A 63 7.55 -35.62 -11.89
C LEU A 63 7.69 -34.40 -12.81
N ASN A 64 7.58 -34.58 -14.13
CA ASN A 64 7.62 -33.48 -15.10
C ASN A 64 6.44 -32.51 -14.92
N ILE A 65 5.23 -33.01 -14.68
CA ILE A 65 4.05 -32.17 -14.40
C ILE A 65 4.25 -31.33 -13.13
N ILE A 66 4.76 -31.94 -12.05
CA ILE A 66 5.09 -31.23 -10.80
C ILE A 66 6.19 -30.19 -11.04
N LEU A 67 7.20 -30.49 -11.85
CA LEU A 67 8.26 -29.55 -12.19
C LEU A 67 7.71 -28.35 -12.99
N CYS A 68 6.84 -28.58 -13.98
CA CYS A 68 6.16 -27.51 -14.71
C CYS A 68 5.29 -26.65 -13.79
N LEU A 69 4.53 -27.26 -12.86
CA LEU A 69 3.74 -26.53 -11.87
C LEU A 69 4.63 -25.62 -10.99
N ILE A 70 5.76 -26.13 -10.51
CA ILE A 70 6.69 -25.40 -9.64
C ILE A 70 7.39 -24.24 -10.37
N TYR A 71 7.90 -24.47 -11.58
CA TYR A 71 8.78 -23.51 -12.25
C TYR A 71 8.06 -22.57 -13.23
N ILE A 72 6.86 -22.92 -13.74
CA ILE A 72 6.11 -22.09 -14.70
C ILE A 72 4.91 -21.42 -14.02
N ILE A 73 4.08 -22.21 -13.32
CA ILE A 73 2.80 -21.73 -12.79
C ILE A 73 2.99 -20.98 -11.46
N MET A 74 3.81 -21.50 -10.54
CA MET A 74 4.01 -20.88 -9.23
C MET A 74 4.52 -19.42 -9.30
N PRO A 75 5.49 -19.05 -10.16
CA PRO A 75 5.95 -17.65 -10.26
C PRO A 75 4.86 -16.69 -10.75
N SER A 76 4.06 -17.10 -11.73
CA SER A 76 2.93 -16.31 -12.23
C SER A 76 1.86 -16.12 -11.15
N MET A 77 1.49 -17.18 -10.44
CA MET A 77 0.55 -17.10 -9.31
C MET A 77 1.10 -16.26 -8.15
N ALA A 78 2.41 -16.33 -7.86
CA ALA A 78 3.04 -15.53 -6.82
C ALA A 78 2.96 -14.03 -7.14
N GLN A 79 3.27 -13.64 -8.38
CA GLN A 79 3.12 -12.26 -8.85
C GLN A 79 1.67 -11.80 -8.78
N GLN A 80 0.73 -12.58 -9.33
CA GLN A 80 -0.69 -12.26 -9.29
C GLN A 80 -1.24 -12.08 -7.87
N ASN A 81 -0.74 -12.84 -6.89
CA ASN A 81 -1.13 -12.68 -5.48
C ASN A 81 -0.59 -11.39 -4.84
N ILE A 82 0.58 -10.91 -5.26
CA ILE A 82 1.13 -9.61 -4.85
C ILE A 82 0.33 -8.48 -5.51
N ASP A 83 0.09 -8.56 -6.82
CA ASP A 83 -0.67 -7.55 -7.56
C ASP A 83 -2.12 -7.41 -7.04
N ASN A 84 -2.71 -8.50 -6.51
CA ASN A 84 -4.04 -8.51 -5.87
C ASN A 84 -4.02 -8.21 -4.36
N SER A 85 -2.85 -8.09 -3.75
CA SER A 85 -2.71 -7.62 -2.36
C SER A 85 -2.80 -6.09 -2.30
N TYR A 86 -3.10 -5.55 -1.13
CA TYR A 86 -3.00 -4.11 -0.90
C TYR A 86 -2.46 -3.82 0.50
N LEU A 87 -1.84 -2.64 0.62
CA LEU A 87 -1.21 -2.14 1.83
C LEU A 87 -2.03 -0.96 2.37
N LEU A 88 -2.48 -1.05 3.62
CA LEU A 88 -3.09 0.04 4.36
C LEU A 88 -2.10 0.54 5.41
N SER A 89 -1.61 1.78 5.28
CA SER A 89 -0.83 2.41 6.35
C SER A 89 -1.77 2.74 7.51
N THR A 90 -1.38 2.40 8.74
CA THR A 90 -2.17 2.70 9.95
C THR A 90 -1.50 3.71 10.87
N ASP A 91 -0.16 3.72 10.87
CA ASP A 91 0.67 4.73 11.54
C ASP A 91 1.88 5.03 10.66
N MET A 92 2.29 6.30 10.61
CA MET A 92 3.52 6.73 9.94
C MET A 92 4.10 7.92 10.67
N ARG A 93 5.32 7.79 11.15
CA ARG A 93 6.05 8.78 11.93
C ARG A 93 7.32 9.17 11.18
N LEU A 94 7.44 10.47 10.92
CA LEU A 94 8.55 11.12 10.23
C LEU A 94 9.25 12.02 11.25
N GLU A 95 10.33 11.48 11.83
CA GLU A 95 10.99 12.01 13.04
C GLU A 95 12.48 12.27 12.76
N LYS A 96 13.11 13.07 13.62
CA LYS A 96 14.54 13.42 13.53
C LYS A 96 14.97 13.86 12.11
N PRO A 97 14.28 14.83 11.50
CA PRO A 97 14.64 15.32 10.18
C PRO A 97 16.03 15.99 10.19
N THR A 98 16.74 15.87 9.08
CA THR A 98 17.91 16.68 8.74
C THR A 98 17.66 17.33 7.38
N SER A 99 18.58 18.17 6.89
CA SER A 99 18.47 18.75 5.54
C SER A 99 18.43 17.71 4.41
N HIS A 100 18.92 16.48 4.63
CA HIS A 100 19.07 15.44 3.61
C HIS A 100 18.53 14.05 4.03
N SER A 101 17.85 13.94 5.17
CA SER A 101 17.29 12.67 5.62
C SER A 101 16.12 12.84 6.60
N ILE A 102 15.34 11.77 6.78
CA ILE A 102 14.32 11.69 7.81
C ILE A 102 14.19 10.27 8.34
N THR A 103 13.86 10.11 9.62
CA THR A 103 13.65 8.78 10.22
C THR A 103 12.20 8.36 10.07
N LEU A 104 11.97 7.28 9.32
CA LEU A 104 10.66 6.66 9.15
C LEU A 104 10.44 5.56 10.20
N THR A 105 9.32 5.66 10.91
CA THR A 105 8.66 4.51 11.54
C THR A 105 7.28 4.37 10.92
N GLN A 106 6.88 3.16 10.49
CA GLN A 106 5.61 2.94 9.80
C GLN A 106 5.02 1.58 10.17
N THR A 107 3.72 1.56 10.47
CA THR A 107 2.95 0.31 10.60
C THR A 107 1.98 0.18 9.44
N VAL A 108 2.03 -0.96 8.75
CA VAL A 108 1.16 -1.30 7.62
C VAL A 108 0.40 -2.59 7.88
N LEU A 109 -0.86 -2.63 7.45
CA LEU A 109 -1.65 -3.84 7.31
C LEU A 109 -1.58 -4.30 5.85
N LEU A 110 -1.01 -5.49 5.65
CA LEU A 110 -0.99 -6.21 4.38
C LEU A 110 -2.21 -7.12 4.31
N TYR A 111 -3.12 -6.81 3.38
CA TYR A 111 -4.30 -7.61 3.08
C TYR A 111 -4.02 -8.56 1.93
N THR A 112 -4.31 -9.86 2.11
CA THR A 112 -4.10 -10.88 1.09
C THR A 112 -5.37 -11.71 0.86
N LYS A 113 -5.72 -11.95 -0.41
CA LYS A 113 -6.89 -12.76 -0.82
C LYS A 113 -6.61 -14.27 -0.83
N THR A 114 -5.36 -14.67 -0.60
CA THR A 114 -4.92 -16.07 -0.73
C THR A 114 -4.69 -16.70 0.63
N HIS A 115 -5.06 -17.97 0.79
CA HIS A 115 -4.76 -18.75 1.99
C HIS A 115 -3.30 -19.23 2.04
N PHE A 116 -2.50 -18.99 1.00
CA PHE A 116 -1.06 -19.25 1.08
C PHE A 116 -0.41 -18.29 2.08
N ILE A 117 0.56 -18.81 2.85
CA ILE A 117 1.29 -18.07 3.89
C ILE A 117 2.76 -17.91 3.44
N PRO A 118 3.04 -17.05 2.44
CA PRO A 118 4.40 -16.87 1.94
C PRO A 118 5.26 -16.04 2.92
N VAL A 119 6.55 -16.31 2.88
CA VAL A 119 7.58 -15.51 3.54
C VAL A 119 8.26 -14.65 2.49
N LEU A 120 8.00 -13.35 2.54
CA LEU A 120 8.69 -12.32 1.78
C LEU A 120 10.10 -12.17 2.39
N LYS A 121 11.13 -12.31 1.56
CA LYS A 121 12.53 -12.10 1.96
C LYS A 121 12.85 -10.60 1.97
N PRO A 122 13.79 -10.12 2.81
CA PRO A 122 14.15 -8.70 2.86
C PRO A 122 14.56 -8.18 1.47
N PHE A 123 14.04 -7.02 1.09
CA PHE A 123 14.31 -6.39 -0.21
C PHE A 123 14.45 -4.87 -0.08
N LYS A 124 14.97 -4.22 -1.12
CA LYS A 124 15.01 -2.75 -1.22
C LYS A 124 13.90 -2.31 -2.17
N ALA A 125 13.21 -1.23 -1.80
CA ALA A 125 12.23 -0.59 -2.66
C ALA A 125 12.49 0.92 -2.76
N SER A 126 12.26 1.46 -3.94
CA SER A 126 12.24 2.88 -4.22
C SER A 126 10.85 3.45 -3.93
N LEU A 127 10.81 4.62 -3.29
CA LEU A 127 9.57 5.32 -2.95
C LEU A 127 9.38 6.51 -3.89
N TYR A 128 8.20 6.58 -4.50
CA TYR A 128 7.82 7.62 -5.45
C TYR A 128 6.54 8.31 -4.99
N ILE A 129 6.42 9.60 -5.28
CA ILE A 129 5.18 10.36 -5.08
C ILE A 129 4.38 10.37 -6.39
N VAL A 130 3.07 10.12 -6.30
CA VAL A 130 2.16 10.26 -7.44
C VAL A 130 1.64 11.69 -7.49
N ASN A 131 1.81 12.34 -8.64
CA ASN A 131 1.26 13.64 -8.95
C ASN A 131 0.52 13.57 -10.30
N ASN A 132 -0.72 14.04 -10.36
CA ASN A 132 -1.58 13.98 -11.55
C ASN A 132 -1.63 12.58 -12.22
N GLY A 133 -1.70 11.51 -11.42
CA GLY A 133 -1.79 10.12 -11.89
C GLY A 133 -0.48 9.51 -12.42
N THR A 134 0.64 10.24 -12.35
CA THR A 134 1.97 9.75 -12.77
C THR A 134 3.00 9.95 -11.66
N TYR A 135 4.17 9.32 -11.77
CA TYR A 135 5.28 9.52 -10.83
C TYR A 135 6.59 9.76 -11.58
N SER A 136 7.51 10.47 -10.93
CA SER A 136 8.83 10.83 -11.49
C SER A 136 9.72 9.59 -11.70
N THR A 137 10.65 9.65 -12.64
CA THR A 137 11.69 8.61 -12.78
C THR A 137 12.68 8.63 -11.61
N VAL A 138 12.78 9.76 -10.90
CA VAL A 138 13.60 9.93 -9.70
C VAL A 138 12.80 9.52 -8.46
N PRO A 139 13.30 8.60 -7.62
CA PRO A 139 12.67 8.30 -6.34
C PRO A 139 13.01 9.36 -5.27
N MET A 140 12.08 9.55 -4.33
CA MET A 140 12.29 10.37 -3.13
C MET A 140 13.40 9.78 -2.24
N SER A 141 13.32 8.47 -2.00
CA SER A 141 14.30 7.70 -1.23
C SER A 141 14.15 6.19 -1.50
N THR A 142 15.01 5.38 -0.87
CA THR A 142 14.95 3.92 -0.92
C THR A 142 14.84 3.34 0.48
N VAL A 143 13.80 2.57 0.74
CA VAL A 143 13.55 1.88 2.01
C VAL A 143 13.99 0.41 1.92
N ARG A 144 14.43 -0.18 3.03
CA ARG A 144 14.70 -1.62 3.14
C ARG A 144 13.58 -2.30 3.91
N PHE A 145 12.82 -3.16 3.23
CA PHE A 145 11.79 -3.97 3.86
C PHE A 145 12.42 -5.15 4.62
N PRO A 146 11.91 -5.49 5.82
CA PRO A 146 12.36 -6.65 6.58
C PRO A 146 11.81 -7.95 5.97
N ARG A 147 12.10 -9.09 6.62
CA ARG A 147 11.47 -10.37 6.31
C ARG A 147 10.03 -10.36 6.83
N ILE A 148 9.04 -10.44 5.95
CA ILE A 148 7.61 -10.41 6.31
C ILE A 148 7.02 -11.81 6.07
N ARG A 149 6.23 -12.32 7.02
CA ARG A 149 5.39 -13.50 6.82
C ARG A 149 3.97 -13.03 6.57
N ALA A 150 3.51 -13.08 5.33
CA ALA A 150 2.14 -12.68 5.01
C ALA A 150 1.16 -13.70 5.59
N LEU A 151 0.16 -13.20 6.32
CA LEU A 151 -0.92 -14.00 6.91
C LEU A 151 -2.24 -13.67 6.20
N HIS A 152 -3.09 -14.68 6.09
CA HIS A 152 -4.46 -14.52 5.59
C HIS A 152 -5.43 -14.28 6.77
N PRO A 153 -6.40 -13.35 6.65
CA PRO A 153 -6.58 -12.38 5.56
C PRO A 153 -5.71 -11.13 5.70
N VAL A 154 -5.18 -10.86 6.90
CA VAL A 154 -4.41 -9.67 7.24
C VAL A 154 -3.14 -10.04 7.99
N SER A 155 -2.04 -9.38 7.67
CA SER A 155 -0.82 -9.37 8.48
C SER A 155 -0.43 -7.92 8.81
N SER A 156 -0.05 -7.66 10.06
CA SER A 156 0.57 -6.40 10.45
C SER A 156 2.09 -6.50 10.30
N SER A 157 2.72 -5.45 9.80
CA SER A 157 4.17 -5.30 9.76
C SER A 157 4.55 -3.87 10.13
N THR A 158 5.48 -3.74 11.07
CA THR A 158 6.07 -2.46 11.45
C THR A 158 7.52 -2.40 10.98
N ILE A 159 7.91 -1.24 10.46
CA ILE A 159 9.30 -0.86 10.21
C ILE A 159 9.60 0.29 11.14
N GLU A 160 10.66 0.18 11.94
CA GLU A 160 11.01 1.19 12.95
C GLU A 160 12.38 1.80 12.66
N ASN A 161 12.50 3.11 12.91
CA ASN A 161 13.76 3.85 12.88
C ASN A 161 14.58 3.71 11.56
N VAL A 162 13.93 3.58 10.41
CA VAL A 162 14.64 3.50 9.12
C VAL A 162 14.92 4.91 8.60
N VAL A 163 16.20 5.25 8.48
CA VAL A 163 16.64 6.51 7.86
C VAL A 163 16.36 6.46 6.36
N LEU A 164 15.54 7.38 5.87
CA LEU A 164 15.35 7.69 4.47
C LEU A 164 16.34 8.78 4.08
N GLU A 165 17.26 8.48 3.17
CA GLU A 165 18.26 9.43 2.66
C GLU A 165 17.80 10.06 1.34
N PHE A 166 18.02 11.37 1.18
CA PHE A 166 17.74 12.14 -0.03
C PHE A 166 19.06 12.37 -0.77
N LYS A 167 19.38 11.49 -1.73
CA LYS A 167 20.75 11.31 -2.24
C LYS A 167 21.30 12.46 -3.08
N ASN A 168 20.43 13.33 -3.60
CA ASN A 168 20.76 14.47 -4.45
C ASN A 168 19.57 15.45 -4.50
N ASP A 169 19.80 16.62 -5.09
CA ASP A 169 18.81 17.68 -5.23
C ASP A 169 17.55 17.24 -5.99
N ALA A 170 17.69 16.29 -6.93
CA ALA A 170 16.55 15.73 -7.65
C ALA A 170 15.64 14.92 -6.72
N SER A 171 16.19 14.05 -5.88
CA SER A 171 15.44 13.36 -4.82
C SER A 171 14.84 14.34 -3.81
N LEU A 172 15.59 15.38 -3.41
CA LEU A 172 15.11 16.41 -2.48
C LEU A 172 13.94 17.23 -3.05
N ASN A 173 13.94 17.48 -4.37
CA ASN A 173 12.81 18.11 -5.07
C ASN A 173 11.56 17.20 -5.07
N GLU A 174 11.70 15.89 -5.30
CA GLU A 174 10.56 14.96 -5.18
C GLU A 174 10.03 14.89 -3.73
N VAL A 175 10.90 14.93 -2.72
CA VAL A 175 10.50 15.04 -1.30
C VAL A 175 9.78 16.37 -1.02
N THR A 176 10.24 17.47 -1.61
CA THR A 176 9.58 18.79 -1.50
C THR A 176 8.17 18.76 -2.12
N LYS A 177 8.01 18.13 -3.29
CA LYS A 177 6.68 17.90 -3.91
C LYS A 177 5.78 17.04 -3.01
N PHE A 178 6.33 15.99 -2.42
CA PHE A 178 5.61 15.14 -1.45
C PHE A 178 5.15 15.92 -0.21
N SER A 179 6.03 16.71 0.41
CA SER A 179 5.68 17.59 1.52
C SER A 179 4.60 18.62 1.13
N THR A 180 4.68 19.17 -0.08
CA THR A 180 3.67 20.11 -0.62
C THR A 180 2.32 19.43 -0.86
N LEU A 181 2.31 18.22 -1.42
CA LEU A 181 1.08 17.44 -1.64
C LEU A 181 0.46 16.98 -0.33
N ILE A 182 1.25 16.56 0.66
CA ILE A 182 0.76 16.29 2.01
C ILE A 182 0.15 17.54 2.64
N LEU A 183 0.79 18.70 2.52
CA LEU A 183 0.26 19.92 3.10
C LEU A 183 -1.06 20.36 2.45
N THR A 184 -1.17 20.26 1.13
CA THR A 184 -2.27 20.88 0.35
C THR A 184 -3.44 19.95 0.03
N GLN A 185 -3.22 18.64 -0.14
CA GLN A 185 -4.26 17.73 -0.61
C GLN A 185 -4.98 17.00 0.53
N GLU A 186 -6.24 16.59 0.29
CA GLU A 186 -6.97 15.70 1.21
C GLU A 186 -6.45 14.27 1.15
N VAL A 187 -6.05 13.77 -0.03
CA VAL A 187 -5.53 12.42 -0.25
C VAL A 187 -4.22 12.49 -1.03
N VAL A 188 -3.20 11.79 -0.54
CA VAL A 188 -1.90 11.62 -1.18
C VAL A 188 -1.68 10.15 -1.49
N THR A 189 -1.06 9.86 -2.63
CA THR A 189 -0.69 8.50 -3.02
C THR A 189 0.81 8.42 -3.30
N MET A 190 1.45 7.44 -2.69
CA MET A 190 2.83 7.05 -2.98
C MET A 190 2.86 5.70 -3.67
N VAL A 191 3.87 5.47 -4.52
CA VAL A 191 4.13 4.17 -5.15
C VAL A 191 5.45 3.62 -4.63
N MET A 192 5.42 2.35 -4.28
CA MET A 192 6.58 1.55 -3.88
C MET A 192 6.95 0.61 -5.03
N ILE A 193 8.17 0.73 -5.55
CA ILE A 193 8.70 -0.16 -6.59
C ILE A 193 9.95 -0.89 -6.09
N GLY A 194 9.96 -2.21 -6.14
CA GLY A 194 11.11 -2.99 -5.71
C GLY A 194 11.11 -4.42 -6.24
N ASN A 195 12.28 -5.00 -6.40
CA ASN A 195 12.44 -6.42 -6.72
C ASN A 195 12.79 -7.18 -5.45
N GLY A 196 12.04 -8.23 -5.14
CA GLY A 196 12.29 -9.07 -3.98
C GLY A 196 12.10 -10.54 -4.29
N LYS A 197 12.14 -11.34 -3.23
CA LYS A 197 11.88 -12.77 -3.31
C LYS A 197 10.85 -13.19 -2.29
N MET A 198 10.10 -14.24 -2.57
CA MET A 198 9.24 -14.90 -1.59
C MET A 198 9.44 -16.41 -1.62
N GLN A 199 9.06 -17.07 -0.52
CA GLN A 199 9.15 -18.51 -0.35
C GLN A 199 7.88 -19.04 0.30
N LEU A 200 7.33 -20.14 -0.23
CA LEU A 200 6.15 -20.82 0.33
C LEU A 200 6.56 -22.18 0.89
N GLY A 201 6.60 -22.29 2.23
CA GLY A 201 7.06 -23.51 2.90
C GLY A 201 8.49 -23.89 2.49
N ALA A 202 8.68 -25.16 2.09
CA ALA A 202 9.96 -25.69 1.62
C ALA A 202 10.19 -25.55 0.11
N LEU A 203 9.29 -24.87 -0.63
CA LEU A 203 9.45 -24.66 -2.07
C LEU A 203 10.62 -23.69 -2.37
N PRO A 204 11.15 -23.69 -3.61
CA PRO A 204 12.19 -22.76 -4.02
C PRO A 204 11.81 -21.29 -3.84
N GLU A 205 12.81 -20.40 -3.76
CA GLU A 205 12.55 -18.96 -3.77
C GLU A 205 12.06 -18.49 -5.14
N ILE A 206 11.03 -17.66 -5.14
CA ILE A 206 10.41 -17.07 -6.32
C ILE A 206 10.79 -15.59 -6.36
N ASN A 207 11.30 -15.11 -7.50
CA ASN A 207 11.49 -13.68 -7.73
C ASN A 207 10.13 -13.01 -7.99
N VAL A 208 9.88 -11.89 -7.34
CA VAL A 208 8.62 -11.13 -7.44
C VAL A 208 8.89 -9.64 -7.51
N GLN A 209 8.06 -8.95 -8.28
CA GLN A 209 8.11 -7.50 -8.44
C GLN A 209 7.04 -6.88 -7.56
N TYR A 210 7.44 -5.92 -6.72
CA TYR A 210 6.51 -5.08 -5.96
C TYR A 210 6.31 -3.81 -6.77
N ASN A 211 5.07 -3.56 -7.17
CA ASN A 211 4.60 -2.27 -7.65
C ASN A 211 3.28 -1.99 -6.92
N GLN A 212 3.37 -1.26 -5.81
CA GLN A 212 2.28 -1.15 -4.84
C GLN A 212 2.02 0.32 -4.50
N SER A 213 0.77 0.74 -4.69
CA SER A 213 0.30 2.09 -4.32
C SER A 213 -0.19 2.09 -2.88
N ILE A 214 0.17 3.12 -2.12
CA ILE A 214 -0.34 3.38 -0.76
C ILE A 214 -0.96 4.77 -0.79
N SER A 215 -2.26 4.85 -0.54
CA SER A 215 -3.01 6.11 -0.42
C SER A 215 -3.37 6.38 1.02
N PHE A 216 -3.19 7.61 1.47
CA PHE A 216 -3.53 8.06 2.83
C PHE A 216 -3.97 9.53 2.81
N ARG A 217 -4.58 9.98 3.91
CA ARG A 217 -5.01 11.38 4.03
C ARG A 217 -3.81 12.32 4.16
N GLY A 218 -3.84 13.44 3.45
CA GLY A 218 -2.96 14.57 3.68
C GLY A 218 -3.49 15.48 4.80
N LEU A 219 -3.04 16.73 4.81
CA LEU A 219 -3.39 17.77 5.77
C LEU A 219 -4.48 18.72 5.25
N ASN A 220 -4.92 18.56 3.99
CA ASN A 220 -6.02 19.30 3.38
C ASN A 220 -5.92 20.82 3.56
N GLY A 221 -4.73 21.40 3.34
CA GLY A 221 -4.47 22.83 3.50
C GLY A 221 -4.57 23.35 4.93
N LEU A 222 -4.50 22.47 5.95
CA LEU A 222 -4.71 22.82 7.37
C LEU A 222 -6.07 23.51 7.62
N GLN A 223 -7.12 23.07 6.91
CA GLN A 223 -8.49 23.53 7.13
C GLN A 223 -8.89 23.41 8.60
N GLY A 224 -9.54 24.45 9.12
CA GLY A 224 -9.86 24.56 10.54
C GLY A 224 -8.73 25.11 11.42
N PHE A 225 -7.62 25.57 10.83
CA PHE A 225 -6.63 26.38 11.56
C PHE A 225 -7.31 27.58 12.25
N ASN A 226 -7.00 27.75 13.53
CA ASN A 226 -7.49 28.86 14.34
C ASN A 226 -6.44 29.27 15.38
N VAL A 227 -6.58 30.47 15.95
CA VAL A 227 -5.76 30.94 17.05
C VAL A 227 -6.67 31.42 18.19
N THR A 228 -6.40 30.93 19.39
CA THR A 228 -7.12 31.30 20.63
C THR A 228 -6.17 31.92 21.64
N ASP A 229 -6.72 32.45 22.74
CA ASP A 229 -5.94 32.96 23.89
C ASP A 229 -4.87 34.00 23.50
N VAL A 230 -5.18 34.84 22.50
CA VAL A 230 -4.27 35.86 21.99
C VAL A 230 -4.08 36.95 23.05
N LYS A 231 -2.83 37.21 23.39
CA LYS A 231 -2.40 38.24 24.35
C LYS A 231 -1.38 39.15 23.71
N VAL A 232 -1.53 40.45 23.92
CA VAL A 232 -0.60 41.48 23.41
C VAL A 232 0.11 42.13 24.60
N ASN A 233 1.42 42.32 24.47
CA ASN A 233 2.25 43.03 25.45
C ASN A 233 2.76 44.33 24.82
N LEU A 234 1.99 45.40 24.97
CA LEU A 234 2.32 46.76 24.51
C LEU A 234 3.56 47.38 25.20
N LYS A 235 4.15 46.68 26.18
CA LYS A 235 5.36 47.08 26.92
C LYS A 235 6.55 46.16 26.68
N ALA A 236 6.48 45.26 25.68
CA ALA A 236 7.57 44.37 25.34
C ALA A 236 8.86 45.14 25.00
N GLY A 237 10.00 44.63 25.47
CA GLY A 237 11.31 45.18 25.16
C GLY A 237 11.69 45.04 23.69
N VAL A 238 12.68 45.82 23.25
CA VAL A 238 13.24 45.67 21.90
C VAL A 238 13.83 44.28 21.74
N GLY A 239 13.28 43.48 20.81
CA GLY A 239 13.69 42.09 20.60
C GLY A 239 12.92 41.06 21.45
N GLU A 240 11.93 41.47 22.23
CA GLU A 240 10.99 40.57 22.91
C GLU A 240 9.70 40.38 22.08
N PRO A 241 9.02 39.21 22.15
CA PRO A 241 7.73 39.02 21.47
C PRO A 241 6.65 39.90 22.10
N ASN A 242 6.01 40.76 21.30
CA ASN A 242 4.92 41.63 21.76
C ASN A 242 3.52 41.00 21.58
N MET A 243 3.42 39.81 21.01
CA MET A 243 2.16 39.05 20.96
C MET A 243 2.40 37.56 21.22
N SER A 244 1.44 36.89 21.85
CA SER A 244 1.41 35.44 22.02
C SER A 244 0.00 34.90 21.80
N GLY A 245 -0.12 33.59 21.58
CA GLY A 245 -1.42 32.93 21.44
C GLY A 245 -1.27 31.41 21.34
N LEU A 246 -2.39 30.71 21.20
CA LEU A 246 -2.44 29.27 21.07
C LEU A 246 -2.96 28.89 19.67
N ALA A 247 -2.08 28.34 18.84
CA ALA A 247 -2.39 27.80 17.52
C ALA A 247 -3.12 26.46 17.68
N MET A 248 -4.28 26.35 17.04
CA MET A 248 -5.08 25.13 16.94
C MET A 248 -4.93 24.58 15.52
N LEU A 249 -4.40 23.36 15.38
CA LEU A 249 -4.17 22.71 14.09
C LEU A 249 -4.74 21.29 14.10
N TYR A 250 -5.68 21.01 13.20
CA TYR A 250 -6.21 19.67 13.01
C TYR A 250 -5.41 18.92 11.94
N ASN A 251 -4.98 17.71 12.28
CA ASN A 251 -4.31 16.78 11.38
C ASN A 251 -5.25 15.59 11.10
N PRO A 252 -5.92 15.56 9.94
CA PRO A 252 -6.81 14.46 9.55
C PRO A 252 -6.06 13.20 9.06
N SER A 253 -4.72 13.22 9.03
CA SER A 253 -3.88 12.12 8.57
C SER A 253 -3.43 11.20 9.70
N LEU A 254 -2.86 10.05 9.31
CA LEU A 254 -2.11 9.13 10.18
C LEU A 254 -0.63 9.54 10.37
N LEU A 255 -0.22 10.69 9.84
CA LEU A 255 1.16 11.16 9.89
C LEU A 255 1.47 11.83 11.23
N THR A 256 2.55 11.41 11.88
CA THR A 256 3.29 12.25 12.83
C THR A 256 4.49 12.86 12.13
N VAL A 257 4.70 14.17 12.26
CA VAL A 257 5.79 14.89 11.60
C VAL A 257 6.46 15.85 12.58
N GLU A 258 7.77 15.66 12.84
CA GLU A 258 8.61 16.62 13.57
C GLU A 258 9.13 17.69 12.60
N MET A 259 8.95 18.98 12.94
CA MET A 259 9.34 20.13 12.08
C MET A 259 10.24 21.14 12.80
N GLY A 260 10.58 20.89 14.07
CA GLY A 260 11.45 21.74 14.87
C GLY A 260 10.86 23.13 15.12
N ASN A 261 11.70 24.14 15.13
CA ASN A 261 11.29 25.53 15.31
C ASN A 261 10.80 26.08 13.96
N VAL A 262 9.50 26.36 13.87
CA VAL A 262 8.85 26.84 12.64
C VAL A 262 8.53 28.32 12.77
N THR A 263 9.08 29.12 11.85
CA THR A 263 8.80 30.56 11.76
C THR A 263 7.83 30.81 10.61
N PHE A 264 6.79 31.59 10.86
CA PHE A 264 5.83 32.07 9.88
C PHE A 264 6.01 33.58 9.67
N ALA A 265 5.85 34.02 8.42
CA ALA A 265 5.70 35.43 8.08
C ALA A 265 4.21 35.82 8.17
N LEU A 266 3.93 36.95 8.82
CA LEU A 266 2.60 37.53 8.95
C LEU A 266 2.50 38.75 8.02
N SER A 267 1.46 38.80 7.19
CA SER A 267 1.22 39.94 6.30
C SER A 267 -0.27 40.32 6.21
N THR A 268 -0.55 41.52 5.73
CA THR A 268 -1.89 41.99 5.38
C THR A 268 -1.89 42.49 3.94
N VAL A 269 -3.09 42.59 3.35
CA VAL A 269 -3.25 43.13 1.98
C VAL A 269 -2.83 44.60 1.93
N THR A 270 -3.09 45.37 3.00
CA THR A 270 -2.88 46.82 3.06
C THR A 270 -1.43 47.23 3.37
N ALA A 271 -0.79 46.58 4.36
CA ALA A 271 0.50 47.01 4.91
C ALA A 271 1.67 46.07 4.58
N GLY A 272 1.44 45.03 3.77
CA GLY A 272 2.45 44.03 3.43
C GLY A 272 2.86 43.22 4.66
N VAL A 273 4.17 42.99 4.85
CA VAL A 273 4.67 42.25 6.03
C VAL A 273 4.46 43.07 7.30
N VAL A 274 3.67 42.51 8.23
CA VAL A 274 3.32 43.11 9.52
C VAL A 274 4.04 42.43 10.69
N GLY A 275 4.67 41.27 10.50
CA GLY A 275 5.38 40.60 11.58
C GLY A 275 5.86 39.19 11.26
N THR A 276 6.32 38.51 12.30
CA THR A 276 6.66 37.07 12.28
C THR A 276 6.05 36.36 13.49
N SER A 277 5.85 35.05 13.38
CA SER A 277 5.41 34.18 14.46
C SER A 277 6.29 32.95 14.54
N LEU A 278 6.64 32.51 15.75
CA LEU A 278 7.49 31.36 16.02
C LEU A 278 6.69 30.33 16.83
N ILE A 279 6.72 29.09 16.37
CA ILE A 279 6.34 27.90 17.16
C ILE A 279 7.61 27.08 17.41
N GLU A 280 7.94 26.88 18.69
CA GLU A 280 9.10 26.09 19.11
C GLU A 280 8.75 24.59 19.15
N ASN A 281 9.66 23.73 18.69
CA ASN A 281 9.54 22.27 18.71
C ASN A 281 8.21 21.71 18.14
N MET A 282 7.72 22.30 17.05
CA MET A 282 6.48 21.92 16.38
C MET A 282 6.54 20.46 15.93
N THR A 283 5.64 19.64 16.48
CA THR A 283 5.44 18.24 16.09
C THR A 283 3.97 18.02 15.85
N LEU A 284 3.58 17.81 14.59
CA LEU A 284 2.19 17.56 14.22
C LEU A 284 1.88 16.06 14.39
N ARG A 285 0.92 15.72 15.23
CA ARG A 285 0.44 14.34 15.48
C ARG A 285 -0.97 14.17 14.90
N PRO A 286 -1.46 12.95 14.64
CA PRO A 286 -2.85 12.72 14.23
C PRO A 286 -3.86 13.36 15.20
N GLY A 287 -4.90 13.99 14.68
CA GLY A 287 -5.94 14.66 15.46
C GLY A 287 -5.67 16.14 15.79
N ASN A 288 -6.16 16.60 16.94
CA ASN A 288 -6.08 18.01 17.35
C ASN A 288 -4.72 18.32 18.00
N ASN A 289 -3.99 19.28 17.44
CA ASN A 289 -2.72 19.77 17.95
C ASN A 289 -2.88 21.18 18.51
N ARG A 290 -2.15 21.48 19.58
CA ARG A 290 -2.13 22.79 20.25
C ARG A 290 -0.69 23.25 20.39
N PHE A 291 -0.38 24.44 19.91
CA PHE A 291 0.98 24.99 19.99
C PHE A 291 0.95 26.41 20.55
N VAL A 292 1.87 26.73 21.46
CA VAL A 292 2.09 28.11 21.88
C VAL A 292 2.87 28.82 20.78
N MET A 293 2.34 29.94 20.29
CA MET A 293 3.04 30.82 19.37
C MET A 293 3.52 32.09 20.09
N LYS A 294 4.71 32.56 19.71
CA LYS A 294 5.28 33.86 20.11
C LYS A 294 5.48 34.69 18.84
N SER A 295 5.05 35.93 18.84
CA SER A 295 5.00 36.76 17.62
C SER A 295 5.59 38.15 17.86
N PHE A 296 6.23 38.66 16.81
CA PHE A 296 6.77 40.02 16.71
C PHE A 296 5.94 40.76 15.67
N VAL A 297 5.19 41.78 16.07
CA VAL A 297 4.18 42.42 15.23
C VAL A 297 4.31 43.94 15.28
N ASP A 298 4.31 44.57 14.09
CA ASP A 298 4.25 46.01 13.93
C ASP A 298 2.81 46.50 14.16
N GLU A 299 2.54 46.95 15.39
CA GLU A 299 1.25 47.46 15.84
C GLU A 299 0.71 48.60 14.95
N LYS A 300 1.58 49.43 14.38
CA LYS A 300 1.18 50.54 13.49
C LYS A 300 0.66 49.98 12.17
N LYS A 301 1.32 48.97 11.59
CA LYS A 301 0.85 48.29 10.37
C LYS A 301 -0.42 47.48 10.61
N ILE A 302 -0.59 46.88 11.78
CA ILE A 302 -1.85 46.24 12.18
C ILE A 302 -2.98 47.27 12.23
N ALA A 303 -2.77 48.41 12.90
CA ALA A 303 -3.75 49.50 12.96
C ALA A 303 -4.10 50.05 11.56
N GLN A 304 -3.11 50.24 10.67
CA GLN A 304 -3.32 50.61 9.26
C GLN A 304 -4.11 49.58 8.45
N SER A 305 -4.07 48.31 8.86
CA SER A 305 -4.76 47.19 8.19
C SER A 305 -6.12 46.86 8.81
N MET A 306 -6.51 47.57 9.87
CA MET A 306 -7.75 47.32 10.61
C MET A 306 -8.95 47.93 9.88
N ASN A 307 -10.01 47.13 9.72
CA ASN A 307 -11.28 47.63 9.24
C ASN A 307 -11.89 48.59 10.28
N ALA A 308 -12.03 49.87 9.93
CA ALA A 308 -12.48 50.92 10.84
C ALA A 308 -13.91 50.73 11.39
N VAL A 309 -14.75 49.90 10.75
CA VAL A 309 -16.14 49.65 11.18
C VAL A 309 -16.23 48.44 12.10
N THR A 310 -15.50 47.37 11.80
CA THR A 310 -15.60 46.08 12.53
C THR A 310 -14.47 45.81 13.52
N GLY A 311 -13.39 46.58 13.48
CA GLY A 311 -12.18 46.32 14.26
C GLY A 311 -11.43 45.05 13.86
N MET A 312 -11.77 44.44 12.72
CA MET A 312 -11.14 43.21 12.25
C MET A 312 -9.90 43.47 11.39
N VAL A 313 -8.90 42.60 11.52
CA VAL A 313 -7.70 42.52 10.67
C VAL A 313 -7.62 41.12 10.07
N THR A 314 -7.51 41.01 8.75
CA THR A 314 -7.24 39.73 8.07
C THR A 314 -5.75 39.57 7.85
N LEU A 315 -5.15 38.63 8.56
CA LEU A 315 -3.77 38.20 8.41
C LEU A 315 -3.67 37.09 7.35
N MET A 316 -2.66 37.21 6.50
CA MET A 316 -2.14 36.15 5.64
C MET A 316 -0.89 35.59 6.30
N ILE A 317 -0.79 34.27 6.38
CA ILE A 317 0.28 33.56 7.07
C ILE A 317 0.93 32.59 6.08
N LYS A 318 2.25 32.68 5.94
CA LYS A 318 3.07 31.74 5.16
C LYS A 318 4.22 31.23 6.01
N GLY A 319 4.67 30.00 5.78
CA GLY A 319 5.92 29.56 6.39
C GLY A 319 7.12 30.32 5.84
N ASN A 320 8.12 30.51 6.69
CA ASN A 320 9.37 31.21 6.37
C ASN A 320 10.57 30.29 6.62
N SER A 321 10.64 29.65 7.79
CA SER A 321 11.70 28.69 8.12
C SER A 321 11.22 27.54 8.99
N SER A 322 11.98 26.43 8.97
CA SER A 322 11.76 25.21 9.75
C SER A 322 13.14 24.67 10.13
N ILE A 323 13.51 24.82 11.40
CA ILE A 323 14.87 24.54 11.91
C ILE A 323 14.81 23.45 12.98
N TYR A 324 15.44 22.31 12.74
CA TYR A 324 15.55 21.21 13.69
C TYR A 324 17.03 20.98 14.06
N ASN A 325 17.35 20.97 15.35
CA ASN A 325 18.72 20.86 15.87
C ASN A 325 19.75 21.79 15.20
N GLY A 326 19.33 23.03 14.89
CA GLY A 326 20.16 24.04 14.23
C GLY A 326 20.33 23.88 12.71
N GLN A 327 19.65 22.92 12.08
CA GLN A 327 19.66 22.74 10.62
C GLN A 327 18.32 23.13 9.99
N HIS A 328 18.38 23.85 8.87
CA HIS A 328 17.22 24.15 8.04
C HIS A 328 16.68 22.89 7.34
N LEU A 329 15.36 22.81 7.21
CA LEU A 329 14.63 21.69 6.60
C LEU A 329 13.97 22.14 5.28
N PRO A 330 14.73 22.23 4.17
CA PRO A 330 14.30 22.93 2.96
C PRO A 330 13.02 22.35 2.33
N PHE A 331 12.77 21.05 2.49
CA PHE A 331 11.55 20.40 1.99
C PHE A 331 10.27 20.81 2.75
N TYR A 332 10.38 21.19 4.03
CA TYR A 332 9.26 21.80 4.76
C TYR A 332 9.16 23.30 4.48
N GLU A 333 10.27 24.03 4.45
CA GLU A 333 10.31 25.47 4.17
C GLU A 333 9.67 25.79 2.82
N ASN A 334 10.07 25.08 1.77
CA ASN A 334 9.51 25.21 0.43
C ASN A 334 8.01 24.83 0.39
N ALA A 335 7.60 23.77 1.10
CA ALA A 335 6.19 23.37 1.14
C ALA A 335 5.31 24.43 1.83
N PHE A 336 5.76 24.99 2.96
CA PHE A 336 5.02 26.05 3.66
C PHE A 336 5.06 27.41 2.98
N ALA A 337 6.05 27.69 2.13
CA ALA A 337 6.09 28.91 1.32
C ALA A 337 5.00 28.92 0.22
N LEU A 338 4.60 27.72 -0.24
CA LEU A 338 3.61 27.52 -1.31
C LEU A 338 2.16 27.55 -0.80
N HIS A 339 1.91 27.31 0.49
CA HIS A 339 0.56 27.32 1.07
C HIS A 339 0.35 28.53 1.98
N GLN A 340 -0.78 29.22 1.81
CA GLN A 340 -1.13 30.41 2.60
C GLN A 340 -2.34 30.13 3.48
N LEU A 341 -2.21 30.36 4.78
CA LEU A 341 -3.34 30.39 5.71
C LEU A 341 -3.88 31.82 5.81
N VAL A 342 -5.18 31.95 6.08
CA VAL A 342 -5.87 33.22 6.29
C VAL A 342 -6.55 33.19 7.64
N LEU A 343 -6.33 34.22 8.45
CA LEU A 343 -6.86 34.34 9.81
C LEU A 343 -7.42 35.74 10.03
N SER A 344 -8.71 35.85 10.36
CA SER A 344 -9.32 37.12 10.75
C SER A 344 -9.31 37.27 12.26
N LEU A 345 -8.67 38.32 12.76
CA LEU A 345 -8.60 38.66 14.19
C LEU A 345 -9.48 39.88 14.49
N ASN A 346 -10.19 39.83 15.62
CA ASN A 346 -10.93 40.97 16.18
C ASN A 346 -10.01 41.73 17.15
N ILE A 347 -9.46 42.87 16.73
CA ILE A 347 -8.48 43.62 17.51
C ILE A 347 -9.06 44.17 18.82
N PRO A 348 -10.28 44.76 18.86
CA PRO A 348 -10.93 45.14 20.12
C PRO A 348 -11.03 43.99 21.14
N ALA A 349 -11.39 42.77 20.70
CA ALA A 349 -11.48 41.61 21.58
C ALA A 349 -10.10 41.13 22.07
N VAL A 350 -9.05 41.28 21.28
CA VAL A 350 -7.66 41.01 21.70
C VAL A 350 -7.20 42.04 22.74
N LEU A 351 -7.45 43.34 22.49
CA LEU A 351 -7.07 44.43 23.39
C LEU A 351 -7.84 44.43 24.73
N ALA A 352 -9.03 43.84 24.77
CA ALA A 352 -9.78 43.63 26.01
C ALA A 352 -9.14 42.59 26.97
N ASN A 353 -8.12 41.84 26.51
CA ASN A 353 -7.42 40.81 27.28
C ASN A 353 -5.94 41.18 27.58
N VAL A 354 -5.60 42.48 27.54
CA VAL A 354 -4.25 43.06 27.77
C VAL A 354 -4.05 43.47 29.22
#